data_AF-A0A7R9FTF2-F1
#
_entry.id   AF-A0A7R9FTF2-F1
#
_cell.length_a   1.000
_cell.length_b   1.000
_cell.length_c   1.000
_cell.angle_alpha   90.00
_cell.angle_beta   90.00
_cell.angle_gamma   90.00
#
_symmetry.space_group_name_H-M   'P 1'
#
loop_
_entity.id
_entity.type
_entity.pdbx_description
1 polymer ?
#
loop_
_entity_poly.entity_id
_entity_poly.type
_entity_poly.pdbx_seq_one_letter_code
_entity_poly.pdbx_strand_id
1 'polypeptide(L)'
;MPQVAKVIRLQLDHHALAWLRSREDIKVVHWLRDPRGIINSRMPTSLLNGFQMDPWALCNHIGHDILAIDSLPPNRRRRVSYEEFMSNPIQVTRDLYRFLGIPWPSDGDKRILACCAEPSSLNHTKNTNVSTIDPYHWKRDLGEKEMSIIERDCGAVMDALGYQRLVVTGPLRVEEVEEAFKLDPNELPTNVSYSIA
;
A
#
# COMPACT_ATOMS: atom_id res chain seq x y z
N MET A 1 -25.95 -9.71 -8.98
CA MET A 1 -24.66 -9.34 -9.63
C MET A 1 -23.70 -8.85 -8.55
N PRO A 2 -22.41 -9.23 -8.57
CA PRO A 2 -21.44 -8.74 -7.60
C PRO A 2 -21.33 -7.21 -7.64
N GLN A 3 -21.28 -6.57 -6.48
CA GLN A 3 -21.01 -5.14 -6.36
C GLN A 3 -19.55 -4.92 -6.00
N VAL A 4 -18.93 -3.90 -6.60
CA VAL A 4 -17.53 -3.55 -6.35
C VAL A 4 -17.48 -2.13 -5.79
N ALA A 5 -16.83 -1.97 -4.65
CA ALA A 5 -16.59 -0.67 -4.04
C ALA A 5 -15.08 -0.49 -3.82
N LYS A 6 -14.54 0.63 -4.32
CA LYS A 6 -13.17 1.05 -4.01
C LYS A 6 -13.23 1.89 -2.74
N VAL A 7 -12.43 1.53 -1.74
CA VAL A 7 -12.24 2.32 -0.53
C VAL A 7 -10.78 2.75 -0.45
N ILE A 8 -10.54 4.01 -0.11
CA ILE A 8 -9.21 4.58 0.05
C ILE A 8 -9.06 5.09 1.48
N ARG A 9 -7.88 4.90 2.08
CA ARG A 9 -7.55 5.39 3.43
C ARG A 9 -8.49 4.90 4.55
N LEU A 10 -9.03 3.69 4.40
CA LEU A 10 -9.76 2.99 5.47
C LEU A 10 -8.76 2.17 6.28
N GLN A 11 -8.64 2.44 7.57
CA GLN A 11 -7.93 1.57 8.52
C GLN A 11 -8.86 0.39 8.88
N LEU A 12 -8.44 -0.83 8.57
CA LEU A 12 -9.33 -1.99 8.66
C LEU A 12 -9.51 -2.48 10.10
N ASP A 13 -8.43 -2.53 10.87
CA ASP A 13 -8.39 -3.02 12.25
C ASP A 13 -9.44 -2.36 13.16
N HIS A 14 -9.57 -1.03 13.09
CA HIS A 14 -10.47 -0.28 13.96
C HIS A 14 -11.87 -0.02 13.38
N HIS A 15 -12.02 0.06 12.05
CA HIS A 15 -13.28 0.55 11.45
C HIS A 15 -14.09 -0.50 10.70
N ALA A 16 -13.47 -1.56 10.18
CA ALA A 16 -14.15 -2.45 9.25
C ALA A 16 -13.98 -3.94 9.53
N LEU A 17 -12.99 -4.35 10.33
CA LEU A 17 -12.68 -5.77 10.53
C LEU A 17 -13.83 -6.55 11.16
N ALA A 18 -14.46 -6.01 12.20
CA ALA A 18 -15.62 -6.65 12.82
C ALA A 18 -16.79 -6.81 11.83
N TRP A 19 -17.06 -5.79 11.03
CA TRP A 19 -18.08 -5.83 9.98
C TRP A 19 -17.74 -6.84 8.88
N LEU A 20 -16.49 -6.88 8.40
CA LEU A 20 -16.02 -7.85 7.42
C LEU A 20 -16.09 -9.29 7.93
N ARG A 21 -15.81 -9.52 9.22
CA ARG A 21 -15.96 -10.84 9.86
C ARG A 21 -17.42 -11.28 9.94
N SER A 22 -18.35 -10.35 10.15
CA SER A 22 -19.80 -10.65 10.18
C SER A 22 -20.43 -10.94 8.81
N ARG A 23 -19.68 -10.77 7.71
CA ARG A 23 -20.20 -10.82 6.34
C ARG A 23 -19.42 -11.80 5.48
N GLU A 24 -19.91 -13.02 5.30
CA GLU A 24 -19.23 -14.05 4.50
C GLU A 24 -19.29 -13.80 2.98
N ASP A 25 -20.24 -12.98 2.54
CA ASP A 25 -20.47 -12.62 1.14
C ASP A 25 -19.47 -11.58 0.59
N ILE A 26 -18.62 -11.02 1.45
CA ILE A 26 -17.63 -10.00 1.07
C ILE A 26 -16.26 -10.64 0.83
N LYS A 27 -15.70 -10.37 -0.35
CA LYS A 27 -14.30 -10.63 -0.71
C LYS A 27 -13.51 -9.33 -0.68
N VAL A 28 -12.28 -9.38 -0.17
CA VAL A 28 -11.39 -8.23 -0.01
C VAL A 28 -10.20 -8.38 -0.97
N VAL A 29 -9.99 -7.37 -1.80
CA VAL A 29 -8.76 -7.20 -2.58
C VAL A 29 -7.89 -6.17 -1.88
N HIS A 30 -6.78 -6.61 -1.29
CA HIS A 30 -5.81 -5.74 -0.65
C HIS A 30 -4.84 -5.21 -1.69
N TRP A 31 -4.96 -3.92 -2.02
CA TRP A 31 -4.04 -3.24 -2.92
C TRP A 31 -2.83 -2.71 -2.16
N LEU A 32 -1.66 -3.30 -2.42
CA LEU A 32 -0.40 -3.00 -1.75
C LEU A 32 0.53 -2.23 -2.69
N ARG A 33 1.50 -1.52 -2.13
CA ARG A 33 2.58 -0.87 -2.88
C ARG A 33 3.82 -0.79 -1.98
N ASP A 34 5.00 -0.81 -2.58
CA ASP A 34 6.25 -0.61 -1.85
C ASP A 34 6.18 0.71 -1.03
N PRO A 35 6.41 0.68 0.29
CA PRO A 35 6.39 1.88 1.12
C PRO A 35 7.30 3.01 0.61
N ARG A 36 8.45 2.68 0.02
CA ARG A 36 9.36 3.65 -0.60
C ARG A 36 8.69 4.36 -1.77
N GLY A 37 7.97 3.60 -2.60
CA GLY A 37 7.17 4.14 -3.71
C GLY A 37 5.98 4.98 -3.24
N ILE A 38 5.32 4.61 -2.14
CA ILE A 38 4.23 5.40 -1.55
C ILE A 38 4.75 6.74 -1.04
N ILE A 39 5.83 6.72 -0.25
CA ILE A 39 6.41 7.92 0.36
C ILE A 39 6.95 8.82 -0.74
N ASN A 40 7.76 8.31 -1.67
CA ASN A 40 8.29 9.09 -2.80
C ASN A 40 7.18 9.75 -3.63
N SER A 41 6.08 9.03 -3.89
CA SER A 41 4.93 9.57 -4.63
C SER A 41 4.16 10.67 -3.88
N ARG A 42 4.35 10.80 -2.57
CA ARG A 42 3.67 11.76 -1.69
C ARG A 42 4.59 12.83 -1.14
N MET A 43 5.90 12.74 -1.37
CA MET A 43 6.83 13.81 -1.03
C MET A 43 6.50 15.04 -1.87
N PRO A 44 6.33 16.22 -1.26
CA PRO A 44 6.17 17.45 -2.03
C PRO A 44 7.47 17.73 -2.78
N THR A 45 7.37 18.11 -4.06
CA THR A 45 8.49 18.60 -4.88
C THR A 45 9.02 19.97 -4.42
N SER A 46 8.50 20.51 -3.32
CA SER A 46 8.78 21.84 -2.78
C SER A 46 9.16 21.73 -1.31
N LEU A 47 10.35 22.21 -0.96
CA LEU A 47 10.93 22.33 0.39
C LEU A 47 10.13 23.25 1.35
N LEU A 48 8.96 23.71 0.93
CA LEU A 48 8.09 24.61 1.68
C LEU A 48 6.70 23.99 1.73
N ASN A 49 6.45 23.18 2.78
CA ASN A 49 5.17 23.00 3.49
C ASN A 49 5.19 21.64 4.18
N GLY A 50 5.32 21.68 5.51
CA GLY A 50 5.35 20.52 6.39
C GLY A 50 4.06 19.70 6.31
N PHE A 51 4.14 18.61 5.57
CA PHE A 51 3.46 17.35 5.86
C PHE A 51 4.45 16.24 5.52
N GLN A 52 5.47 16.12 6.36
CA GLN A 52 6.43 15.03 6.25
C GLN A 52 5.66 13.76 6.62
N MET A 53 5.36 12.92 5.62
CA MET A 53 4.76 11.62 5.87
C MET A 53 5.74 10.81 6.70
N ASP A 54 5.38 10.54 7.96
CA ASP A 54 6.18 9.69 8.84
C ASP A 54 6.17 8.25 8.29
N PRO A 55 7.33 7.71 7.87
CA PRO A 55 7.41 6.34 7.36
C PRO A 55 6.94 5.31 8.39
N TRP A 56 7.22 5.53 9.67
CA TRP A 56 6.79 4.64 10.74
C TRP A 56 5.26 4.61 10.84
N ALA A 57 4.58 5.77 10.93
CA ALA A 57 3.13 5.81 10.97
C ALA A 57 2.47 5.19 9.73
N LEU A 58 3.03 5.41 8.52
CA LEU A 58 2.53 4.77 7.30
C LEU A 58 2.64 3.24 7.40
N CYS A 59 3.80 2.74 7.79
CA CYS A 59 4.08 1.31 7.81
C CYS A 59 3.38 0.61 8.98
N ASN A 60 3.19 1.28 10.11
CA ASN A 60 2.34 0.79 11.19
C ASN A 60 0.91 0.53 10.68
N HIS A 61 0.29 1.49 9.97
CA HIS A 61 -1.02 1.30 9.36
C HIS A 61 -1.05 0.14 8.35
N ILE A 62 -0.05 0.05 7.46
CA ILE A 62 0.04 -1.06 6.50
C ILE A 62 0.15 -2.40 7.23
N GLY A 63 0.95 -2.48 8.28
CA GLY A 63 1.13 -3.66 9.12
C GLY A 63 -0.17 -4.11 9.78
N HIS A 64 -0.92 -3.17 10.36
CA HIS A 64 -2.22 -3.46 10.95
C HIS A 64 -3.24 -3.96 9.92
N ASP A 65 -3.29 -3.33 8.73
CA ASP A 65 -4.15 -3.78 7.63
C ASP A 65 -3.76 -5.18 7.12
N ILE A 66 -2.46 -5.49 7.03
CA ILE A 66 -1.94 -6.82 6.70
C ILE A 66 -2.46 -7.87 7.68
N LEU A 67 -2.33 -7.61 8.99
CA LEU A 67 -2.79 -8.52 10.05
C LEU A 67 -4.31 -8.69 10.03
N ALA A 68 -5.05 -7.58 9.91
CA ALA A 68 -6.51 -7.57 9.83
C ALA A 68 -6.99 -8.42 8.65
N ILE A 69 -6.41 -8.21 7.46
CA ILE A 69 -6.77 -8.96 6.26
C ILE A 69 -6.36 -10.41 6.37
N ASP A 70 -5.19 -10.74 6.92
CA ASP A 70 -4.75 -12.13 7.06
C ASP A 70 -5.61 -12.94 8.01
N SER A 71 -6.30 -12.28 8.93
CA SER A 71 -7.30 -12.91 9.78
C SER A 71 -8.59 -13.32 9.04
N LEU A 72 -8.80 -12.85 7.80
CA LEU A 72 -9.92 -13.29 6.97
C LEU A 72 -9.61 -14.63 6.27
N PRO A 73 -10.64 -15.47 5.99
CA PRO A 73 -10.46 -16.72 5.27
C PRO A 73 -9.72 -16.54 3.93
N PRO A 74 -8.76 -17.40 3.55
CA PRO A 74 -7.97 -17.24 2.31
C PRO A 74 -8.80 -17.10 1.03
N ASN A 75 -9.94 -17.79 0.93
CA ASN A 75 -10.86 -17.70 -0.20
C ASN A 75 -11.62 -16.36 -0.28
N ARG A 76 -11.55 -15.53 0.78
CA ARG A 76 -12.18 -14.21 0.88
C ARG A 76 -11.18 -13.07 0.78
N ARG A 77 -9.89 -13.33 0.64
CA ARG A 77 -8.86 -12.30 0.52
C ARG A 77 -7.91 -12.55 -0.63
N ARG A 78 -7.51 -11.49 -1.32
CA ARG A 78 -6.44 -11.50 -2.31
C ARG A 78 -5.57 -10.26 -2.15
N ARG A 79 -4.26 -10.44 -2.03
CA ARG A 79 -3.29 -9.35 -2.11
C ARG A 79 -2.88 -9.14 -3.56
N VAL A 80 -2.75 -7.88 -3.96
CA VAL A 80 -2.20 -7.47 -5.26
C VAL A 80 -1.25 -6.32 -5.00
N SER A 81 0.00 -6.46 -5.44
CA SER A 81 0.95 -5.36 -5.38
C SER A 81 0.80 -4.46 -6.62
N TYR A 82 1.05 -3.17 -6.42
CA TYR A 82 1.12 -2.20 -7.49
C TYR A 82 2.18 -2.61 -8.53
N GLU A 83 3.33 -3.11 -8.07
CA GLU A 83 4.44 -3.50 -8.94
C GLU A 83 4.08 -4.69 -9.85
N GLU A 84 3.37 -5.69 -9.32
CA GLU A 84 2.85 -6.83 -10.09
C GLU A 84 1.82 -6.36 -11.13
N PHE A 85 0.88 -5.50 -10.72
CA PHE A 85 -0.13 -4.95 -11.63
C PHE A 85 0.49 -4.13 -12.76
N MET A 86 1.47 -3.28 -12.45
CA MET A 86 2.15 -2.46 -13.46
C MET A 86 2.92 -3.33 -14.46
N SER A 87 3.45 -4.48 -14.02
CA SER A 87 4.20 -5.40 -14.88
C SER A 87 3.30 -6.24 -15.79
N ASN A 88 2.08 -6.59 -15.35
CA ASN A 88 1.15 -7.40 -16.14
C ASN A 88 -0.33 -7.05 -15.85
N PRO A 89 -0.81 -5.87 -16.28
CA PRO A 89 -2.11 -5.35 -15.86
C PRO A 89 -3.28 -6.21 -16.35
N ILE A 90 -3.19 -6.79 -17.56
CA ILE A 90 -4.24 -7.65 -18.11
C ILE A 90 -4.36 -8.93 -17.30
N GLN A 91 -3.26 -9.64 -17.04
CA GLN A 91 -3.30 -10.91 -16.33
C GLN A 91 -3.75 -10.71 -14.88
N VAL A 92 -3.20 -9.73 -14.18
CA VAL A 92 -3.58 -9.43 -12.78
C VAL A 92 -5.06 -9.08 -12.69
N THR A 93 -5.58 -8.29 -13.64
CA THR A 93 -7.03 -7.97 -13.66
C THR A 93 -7.87 -9.22 -13.92
N ARG A 94 -7.50 -10.09 -14.86
CA ARG A 94 -8.20 -11.36 -15.10
C ARG A 94 -8.22 -12.24 -13.85
N ASP A 95 -7.12 -12.29 -13.12
CA ASP A 95 -7.01 -13.06 -11.89
C ASP A 95 -7.93 -12.53 -10.80
N LEU A 96 -8.07 -11.20 -10.72
CA LEU A 96 -9.05 -10.56 -9.84
C LEU A 96 -10.50 -10.89 -10.23
N TYR A 97 -10.84 -10.89 -11.53
CA TYR A 97 -12.18 -11.29 -11.98
C TYR A 97 -12.48 -12.75 -11.60
N ARG A 98 -11.51 -13.65 -11.81
CA ARG A 98 -11.62 -15.06 -11.39
C ARG A 98 -11.79 -15.19 -9.89
N PHE A 99 -10.98 -14.49 -9.10
CA PHE A 99 -11.07 -14.46 -7.64
C PHE A 99 -12.44 -13.95 -7.18
N LEU A 100 -12.98 -12.91 -7.80
CA LEU A 100 -14.27 -12.31 -7.45
C LEU A 100 -15.46 -13.14 -7.95
N GLY A 101 -15.25 -14.08 -8.88
CA GLY A 101 -16.34 -14.82 -9.53
C GLY A 101 -17.14 -13.97 -10.52
N ILE A 102 -16.51 -12.93 -11.08
CA ILE A 102 -17.11 -12.03 -12.07
C ILE A 102 -16.70 -12.55 -13.47
N PRO A 103 -17.65 -12.76 -14.40
CA PRO A 103 -17.30 -13.12 -15.77
C PRO A 103 -16.40 -12.06 -16.42
N TRP A 104 -15.36 -12.50 -17.11
CA TRP A 104 -14.51 -11.59 -17.87
C TRP A 104 -15.31 -10.99 -19.04
N PRO A 105 -15.36 -9.65 -19.17
CA PRO A 105 -16.08 -9.03 -20.29
C PRO A 105 -15.34 -9.27 -21.61
N SER A 106 -16.09 -9.38 -22.70
CA SER A 106 -15.54 -9.68 -24.04
C SER A 106 -14.56 -8.60 -24.55
N ASP A 107 -14.70 -7.37 -24.07
CA ASP A 107 -13.82 -6.23 -24.37
C ASP A 107 -12.82 -5.91 -23.24
N GLY A 108 -12.68 -6.79 -22.23
CA GLY A 108 -11.88 -6.53 -21.04
C GLY A 108 -10.42 -6.15 -21.33
N ASP A 109 -9.76 -6.88 -22.24
CA ASP A 109 -8.36 -6.61 -22.62
C ASP A 109 -8.23 -5.22 -23.22
N LYS A 110 -9.15 -4.86 -24.12
CA LYS A 110 -9.18 -3.54 -24.76
C LYS A 110 -9.37 -2.43 -23.73
N ARG A 111 -10.25 -2.63 -22.74
CA ARG A 111 -10.48 -1.66 -21.66
C ARG A 111 -9.24 -1.45 -20.81
N ILE A 112 -8.56 -2.53 -20.41
CA ILE A 112 -7.33 -2.43 -19.62
C ILE A 112 -6.23 -1.73 -20.42
N LEU A 113 -6.03 -2.11 -21.68
CA LEU A 113 -5.07 -1.44 -22.56
C LEU A 113 -5.38 0.06 -22.70
N ALA A 114 -6.64 0.44 -22.92
CA ALA A 114 -7.04 1.85 -23.02
C ALA A 114 -6.80 2.62 -21.71
N CYS A 115 -7.18 2.05 -20.55
CA CYS A 115 -6.91 2.67 -19.25
C CYS A 115 -5.42 2.81 -18.94
N CYS A 116 -4.60 1.90 -19.46
CA CYS A 116 -3.16 1.85 -19.22
C CYS A 116 -2.34 2.62 -20.25
N ALA A 117 -2.88 2.92 -21.44
CA ALA A 117 -2.16 3.57 -22.54
C ALA A 117 -2.36 5.09 -22.60
N GLU A 118 -3.48 5.62 -22.13
CA GLU A 118 -3.80 7.05 -22.29
C GLU A 118 -3.66 7.82 -20.98
N PRO A 119 -2.95 8.97 -20.95
CA PRO A 119 -3.05 9.93 -19.85
C PRO A 119 -4.45 10.56 -19.88
N SER A 120 -5.43 9.89 -19.30
CA SER A 120 -6.79 10.43 -19.25
C SER A 120 -6.84 11.60 -18.26
N SER A 121 -7.19 12.78 -18.78
CA SER A 121 -7.43 14.04 -18.06
C SER A 121 -8.69 14.02 -17.19
N LEU A 122 -9.26 12.84 -16.90
CA LEU A 122 -10.51 12.70 -16.17
C LEU A 122 -10.23 12.56 -14.66
N ASN A 123 -10.25 13.71 -14.00
CA ASN A 123 -10.70 13.96 -12.62
C ASN A 123 -10.14 13.06 -11.49
N HIS A 124 -9.30 13.69 -10.67
CA HIS A 124 -8.96 13.38 -9.26
C HIS A 124 -8.21 12.09 -8.91
N THR A 125 -8.04 11.16 -9.85
CA THR A 125 -6.99 10.13 -9.74
C THR A 125 -6.13 10.23 -10.99
N LYS A 126 -4.83 10.56 -10.84
CA LYS A 126 -3.90 10.66 -11.96
C LYS A 126 -3.85 9.30 -12.68
N ASN A 127 -4.68 9.09 -13.69
CA ASN A 127 -4.63 7.93 -14.57
C ASN A 127 -3.47 8.16 -15.52
N THR A 128 -2.30 7.79 -15.02
CA THR A 128 -1.02 7.89 -15.69
C THR A 128 -0.81 6.67 -16.58
N ASN A 129 -0.28 6.89 -17.79
CA ASN A 129 0.04 5.83 -18.73
C ASN A 129 0.99 4.80 -18.07
N VAL A 130 0.51 3.58 -17.88
CA VAL A 130 1.24 2.47 -17.24
C VAL A 130 2.48 2.08 -18.03
N SER A 131 2.47 2.28 -19.36
CA SER A 131 3.62 1.97 -20.23
C SER A 131 4.79 2.94 -20.06
N THR A 132 4.57 4.13 -19.48
CA THR A 132 5.61 5.14 -19.30
C THR A 132 6.05 5.34 -17.86
N ILE A 133 5.38 4.68 -16.90
CA ILE A 133 5.74 4.76 -15.49
C ILE A 133 6.61 3.58 -15.10
N ASP A 134 7.81 3.89 -14.65
CA ASP A 134 8.62 2.94 -13.91
C ASP A 134 8.04 2.81 -12.47
N PRO A 135 7.44 1.67 -12.08
CA PRO A 135 6.92 1.49 -10.72
C PRO A 135 8.02 1.56 -9.64
N TYR A 136 9.29 1.44 -10.05
CA TYR A 136 10.47 1.49 -9.21
C TYR A 136 11.23 2.83 -9.30
N HIS A 137 10.63 3.88 -9.87
CA HIS A 137 11.29 5.18 -10.04
C HIS A 137 11.85 5.76 -8.72
N TRP A 138 11.25 5.40 -7.58
CA TRP A 138 11.75 5.72 -6.24
C TRP A 138 13.20 5.31 -6.00
N LYS A 139 13.73 4.30 -6.71
CA LYS A 139 15.13 3.88 -6.63
C LYS A 139 16.11 4.96 -7.11
N ARG A 140 15.68 5.79 -8.05
CA ARG A 140 16.46 6.91 -8.59
C ARG A 140 16.15 8.21 -7.86
N ASP A 141 14.89 8.38 -7.43
CA ASP A 141 14.41 9.65 -6.91
C ASP A 141 14.76 9.86 -5.43
N LEU A 142 14.81 8.79 -4.64
CA LEU A 142 15.17 8.85 -3.22
C LEU A 142 16.69 8.85 -3.04
N GLY A 143 17.20 9.79 -2.24
CA GLY A 143 18.58 9.77 -1.78
C GLY A 143 18.84 8.67 -0.73
N GLU A 144 20.10 8.31 -0.52
CA GLU A 144 20.50 7.24 0.43
C GLU A 144 19.96 7.47 1.84
N LYS A 145 19.97 8.72 2.32
CA LYS A 145 19.46 9.06 3.66
C LYS A 145 17.96 8.82 3.78
N GLU A 146 17.18 9.22 2.79
CA GLU A 146 15.72 9.03 2.76
C GLU A 146 15.41 7.54 2.66
N MET A 147 16.10 6.83 1.77
CA MET A 147 16.01 5.38 1.64
C MET A 147 16.26 4.67 2.96
N SER A 148 17.34 5.03 3.66
CA SER A 148 17.72 4.42 4.93
C SER A 148 16.69 4.66 6.03
N ILE A 149 16.09 5.85 6.10
CA ILE A 149 15.04 6.16 7.07
C ILE A 149 13.80 5.30 6.78
N ILE A 150 13.36 5.27 5.52
CA ILE A 150 12.19 4.48 5.12
C ILE A 150 12.41 3.00 5.41
N GLU A 151 13.55 2.43 5.01
CA GLU A 151 13.83 1.00 5.18
C GLU A 151 14.01 0.59 6.65
N ARG A 152 14.51 1.51 7.50
CA ARG A 152 14.56 1.29 8.94
C ARG A 152 13.15 1.24 9.53
N ASP A 153 12.33 2.23 9.23
CA ASP A 153 11.01 2.41 9.86
C ASP A 153 9.94 1.47 9.29
N CYS A 154 10.11 1.03 8.04
CA CYS A 154 9.20 0.12 7.34
C CYS A 154 9.72 -1.32 7.22
N GLY A 155 10.90 -1.62 7.77
CA GLY A 155 11.62 -2.87 7.51
C GLY A 155 10.77 -4.13 7.71
N ALA A 156 10.07 -4.22 8.85
CA ALA A 156 9.23 -5.37 9.14
C ALA A 156 8.04 -5.54 8.16
N VAL A 157 7.42 -4.46 7.72
CA VAL A 157 6.37 -4.50 6.70
C VAL A 157 6.93 -4.90 5.35
N MET A 158 8.11 -4.37 4.99
CA MET A 158 8.78 -4.73 3.75
C MET A 158 9.12 -6.22 3.71
N ASP A 159 9.66 -6.76 4.81
CA ASP A 159 9.98 -8.18 4.94
C ASP A 159 8.70 -9.04 4.83
N ALA A 160 7.61 -8.65 5.50
CA ALA A 160 6.31 -9.34 5.42
C ALA A 160 5.68 -9.32 4.01
N LEU A 161 5.99 -8.30 3.22
CA LEU A 161 5.53 -8.14 1.84
C LEU A 161 6.51 -8.68 0.79
N GLY A 162 7.71 -9.11 1.20
CA GLY A 162 8.74 -9.63 0.31
C GLY A 162 9.53 -8.55 -0.44
N TYR A 163 9.50 -7.30 0.01
CA TYR A 163 10.29 -6.21 -0.57
C TYR A 163 11.72 -6.24 -0.04
N GLN A 164 12.70 -6.41 -0.94
CA GLN A 164 14.12 -6.37 -0.56
C GLN A 164 14.55 -4.94 -0.19
N ARG A 165 15.24 -4.85 0.96
CA ARG A 165 15.93 -3.64 1.42
C ARG A 165 17.22 -3.44 0.63
N LEU A 166 17.47 -2.20 0.20
CA LEU A 166 18.63 -1.83 -0.61
C LEU A 166 19.75 -1.24 0.25
N VAL A 167 19.41 -0.64 1.38
CA VAL A 167 20.34 -0.10 2.37
C VAL A 167 20.49 -1.14 3.47
N VAL A 168 21.64 -1.81 3.50
CA VAL A 168 22.05 -2.61 4.66
C VAL A 168 22.51 -1.65 5.75
N THR A 169 21.57 -1.09 6.51
CA THR A 169 21.89 -0.83 7.93
C THR A 169 22.02 -2.21 8.58
N GLY A 170 23.06 -2.44 9.39
CA GLY A 170 23.32 -3.75 9.99
C GLY A 170 22.06 -4.37 10.64
N PRO A 171 21.98 -5.70 10.77
CA PRO A 171 20.74 -6.37 11.15
C PRO A 171 20.18 -5.80 12.47
N LEU A 172 18.95 -5.27 12.41
CA LEU A 172 18.12 -5.08 13.61
C LEU A 172 17.88 -6.46 14.21
N ARG A 173 18.08 -6.58 15.52
CA ARG A 173 17.96 -7.89 16.20
C ARG A 173 16.49 -8.28 16.26
N VAL A 174 16.19 -9.58 16.27
CA VAL A 174 14.81 -10.11 16.33
C VAL A 174 14.07 -9.55 17.55
N GLU A 175 14.79 -9.26 18.64
CA GLU A 175 14.24 -8.62 19.84
C GLU A 175 13.69 -7.20 19.57
N GLU A 176 14.33 -6.41 18.70
CA GLU A 176 13.90 -5.04 18.36
C GLU A 176 12.64 -5.03 17.46
N VAL A 177 12.47 -6.07 16.64
CA VAL A 177 11.26 -6.26 15.80
C VAL A 177 10.06 -6.60 16.68
N GLU A 178 10.22 -7.48 17.66
CA GLU A 178 9.13 -7.79 18.60
C GLU A 178 8.76 -6.60 19.50
N GLU A 179 9.72 -5.76 19.87
CA GLU A 179 9.48 -4.54 20.65
C GLU A 179 8.76 -3.46 19.83
N ALA A 180 9.11 -3.30 18.54
CA ALA A 180 8.46 -2.34 17.64
C ALA A 180 6.96 -2.63 17.42
N PHE A 181 6.54 -3.89 17.54
CA PHE A 181 5.13 -4.30 17.46
C PHE A 181 4.44 -4.42 18.83
N LYS A 182 5.14 -4.13 19.94
CA LYS A 182 4.61 -4.13 21.31
C LYS A 182 4.26 -2.73 21.84
N LEU A 183 4.39 -1.68 21.05
CA LEU A 183 4.01 -0.32 21.47
C LEU A 183 2.51 -0.26 21.80
N ASP A 184 2.23 0.05 23.06
CA ASP A 184 0.90 0.27 23.61
C ASP A 184 0.20 1.39 22.82
N PRO A 185 -1.03 1.18 22.31
CA PRO A 185 -1.79 2.23 21.63
C PRO A 185 -2.05 3.50 22.48
N ASN A 186 -1.69 3.51 23.77
CA ASN A 186 -1.81 4.67 24.66
C ASN A 186 -0.50 5.45 24.91
N GLU A 187 0.67 5.00 24.42
CA GLU A 187 1.90 5.78 24.52
C GLU A 187 2.16 6.63 23.27
N LEU A 188 1.40 7.72 23.13
CA LEU A 188 1.85 8.85 22.32
C LEU A 188 3.06 9.50 23.02
N PRO A 189 4.20 9.75 22.33
CA PRO A 189 5.30 10.50 22.93
C PRO A 189 4.80 11.91 23.30
N THR A 190 4.71 12.17 24.61
CA THR A 190 4.11 13.38 25.21
C THR A 190 4.93 14.66 25.04
N ASN A 191 5.83 14.74 24.05
CA ASN A 191 6.66 15.92 23.82
C ASN A 191 6.61 16.39 22.37
N VAL A 192 5.43 16.85 21.95
CA VAL A 192 5.33 17.84 20.86
C VAL A 192 4.43 18.96 21.33
N SER A 193 5.05 20.01 21.89
CA SER A 193 4.38 21.27 22.17
C SER A 193 4.04 21.94 20.83
N TYR A 194 2.77 21.84 20.42
CA TYR A 194 2.24 22.66 19.33
C TYR A 194 1.98 24.07 19.88
N SER A 195 2.85 25.02 19.52
CA SER A 195 2.52 26.43 19.63
C SER A 195 1.67 26.79 18.42
N ILE A 196 0.38 27.02 18.64
CA ILE A 196 -0.55 27.52 17.64
C ILE A 196 -0.30 29.01 17.47
N ALA A 197 0.05 29.43 16.25
CA ALA A 197 -0.02 30.80 15.77
C ALA A 197 -0.64 30.77 14.37
#